data_AF-X0Y0L6-F1
#
_entry.id   AF-X0Y0L6-F1
#
_cell.length_a   1.000
_cell.length_b   1.000
_cell.length_c   1.000
_cell.angle_alpha   90.00
_cell.angle_beta   90.00
_cell.angle_gamma   90.00
#
_symmetry.space_group_name_H-M   'P 1'
#
loop_
_entity.id
_entity.type
_entity.pdbx_description
1 polymer ?
#
loop_
_entity_poly.entity_id
_entity_poly.type
_entity_poly.pdbx_seq_one_letter_code
_entity_poly.pdbx_strand_id
1 'polypeptide(L)'
;FFSAVANFALNDYSDIEIDRLNHRLDRPLAQGQIRPRTALIVSVASSLSAFILSLFLNPIPRLMIIMGLPLSLVYNLSLKKHLLLKNVFVGLAYVGIVLMSALVSDAVLEPLALYLAVLGFFFSLSYEVMLDIADIEGDRTLGVNTLPN
;
A
#
# COMPACT_ATOMS: atom_id res chain seq x y z
N PHE A 1 5.48 10.39 3.14
CA PHE A 1 5.63 9.79 4.48
C PHE A 1 4.28 9.42 5.10
N PHE A 2 3.46 10.38 5.57
CA PHE A 2 2.21 10.08 6.30
C PHE A 2 1.23 9.17 5.54
N SER A 3 1.05 9.36 4.23
CA SER A 3 0.22 8.46 3.42
C SER A 3 0.73 7.01 3.46
N ALA A 4 2.05 6.80 3.36
CA ALA A 4 2.64 5.46 3.45
C ALA A 4 2.42 4.85 4.85
N VAL A 5 2.68 5.60 5.93
CA VAL A 5 2.43 5.14 7.31
C VAL A 5 0.97 4.73 7.49
N ALA A 6 0.05 5.52 6.95
CA ALA A 6 -1.37 5.23 7.05
C ALA A 6 -1.73 3.89 6.39
N ASN A 7 -1.22 3.68 5.18
CA ASN A 7 -1.47 2.47 4.38
C ASN A 7 -0.83 1.24 5.00
N PHE A 8 0.44 1.31 5.43
CA PHE A 8 1.12 0.18 6.06
C PHE A 8 0.49 -0.18 7.40
N ALA A 9 0.13 0.80 8.24
CA ALA A 9 -0.53 0.52 9.52
C ALA A 9 -1.92 -0.14 9.32
N LEU A 10 -2.68 0.27 8.31
CA LEU A 10 -3.96 -0.36 7.97
C LEU A 10 -3.77 -1.77 7.41
N ASN A 11 -2.75 -1.95 6.57
CA ASN A 11 -2.40 -3.23 5.99
C ASN A 11 -2.02 -4.24 7.08
N ASP A 12 -1.09 -3.87 7.96
CA ASP A 12 -0.66 -4.70 9.09
C ASP A 12 -1.82 -5.00 10.05
N TYR A 13 -2.79 -4.09 10.21
CA TYR A 13 -4.00 -4.34 10.97
C TYR A 13 -4.92 -5.38 10.29
N SER A 14 -5.03 -5.31 8.96
CA SER A 14 -5.88 -6.21 8.19
C SER A 14 -5.29 -7.62 8.08
N ASP A 15 -3.96 -7.73 8.17
CA ASP A 15 -3.21 -8.97 8.00
C ASP A 15 -2.94 -9.75 9.29
N ILE A 16 -3.41 -9.28 10.44
CA ILE A 16 -3.10 -9.90 11.75
C ILE A 16 -3.35 -11.40 11.75
N GLU A 17 -4.45 -11.86 11.15
CA GLU A 17 -4.79 -13.29 11.10
C GLU A 17 -3.91 -14.07 10.11
N ILE A 18 -3.69 -13.52 8.90
CA ILE A 18 -2.81 -14.11 7.88
C ILE A 18 -1.38 -14.25 8.45
N ASP A 19 -0.84 -13.17 9.01
CA ASP A 19 0.51 -13.12 9.57
C ASP A 19 0.69 -14.09 10.75
N ARG A 20 -0.37 -14.32 11.55
CA ARG A 20 -0.36 -15.31 12.63
C ARG A 20 -0.33 -16.74 12.10
N LEU A 21 -1.12 -17.03 11.07
CA LEU A 21 -1.14 -18.34 10.41
C LEU A 21 0.20 -18.65 9.72
N ASN A 22 0.84 -17.62 9.16
CA ASN A 22 2.18 -17.70 8.58
C ASN A 22 3.32 -17.62 9.62
N HIS A 23 3.01 -17.61 10.92
CA HIS A 23 4.00 -17.57 12.01
C HIS A 23 5.05 -16.46 11.89
N ARG A 24 4.66 -15.27 11.40
CA ARG A 24 5.59 -14.18 11.12
C ARG A 24 6.22 -13.59 12.37
N LEU A 25 7.56 -13.65 12.44
CA LEU A 25 8.37 -13.13 13.55
C LEU A 25 8.81 -11.66 13.37
N ASP A 26 8.56 -11.09 12.21
CA ASP A 26 8.85 -9.70 11.85
C ASP A 26 7.65 -8.77 12.01
N ARG A 27 6.49 -9.29 12.42
CA ARG A 27 5.22 -8.56 12.54
C ARG A 27 4.79 -8.40 14.01
N PRO A 28 5.00 -7.21 14.64
CA PRO A 28 4.68 -7.00 16.05
C PRO A 28 3.19 -7.13 16.40
N LEU A 29 2.28 -6.82 15.47
CA LEU A 29 0.84 -6.97 15.65
C LEU A 29 0.40 -8.43 15.69
N ALA A 30 0.94 -9.26 14.78
CA ALA A 30 0.67 -10.69 14.74
C ALA A 30 1.12 -11.37 16.05
N GLN A 31 2.28 -10.96 16.58
CA GLN A 31 2.84 -11.43 17.85
C GLN A 31 2.14 -10.87 19.10
N GLY A 32 1.21 -9.94 18.95
CA GLY A 32 0.52 -9.31 20.08
C GLY A 32 1.39 -8.36 20.92
N GLN A 33 2.56 -7.96 20.43
CA GLN A 33 3.42 -6.97 21.08
C GLN A 33 2.80 -5.56 21.02
N ILE A 34 2.01 -5.29 19.99
CA ILE A 34 1.27 -4.05 19.80
C ILE A 34 -0.23 -4.38 19.78
N ARG A 35 -1.05 -3.53 20.43
CA ARG A 35 -2.51 -3.67 20.37
C ARG A 35 -3.01 -3.34 18.96
N PRO A 36 -3.94 -4.12 18.37
CA PRO A 36 -4.50 -3.83 17.04
C PRO A 36 -5.10 -2.42 16.91
N ARG A 37 -5.72 -1.92 17.99
CA ARG A 37 -6.24 -0.53 18.03
C ARG A 37 -5.17 0.53 17.79
N THR A 38 -3.92 0.29 18.18
CA THR A 38 -2.82 1.23 17.94
C THR A 38 -2.59 1.43 16.45
N ALA A 39 -2.60 0.35 15.66
CA ALA A 39 -2.42 0.43 14.22
C ALA A 39 -3.54 1.22 13.53
N LEU A 40 -4.80 1.03 13.94
CA LEU A 40 -5.93 1.83 13.47
C LEU A 40 -5.78 3.31 13.80
N ILE A 41 -5.39 3.65 15.04
CA ILE A 41 -5.19 5.04 15.46
C ILE A 41 -4.07 5.68 14.64
N VAL A 42 -2.94 4.99 14.48
CA VAL A 42 -1.81 5.44 13.65
C VAL A 42 -2.25 5.65 12.20
N SER A 43 -3.06 4.72 11.67
CA SER A 43 -3.55 4.82 10.30
C SER A 43 -4.45 6.03 10.09
N VAL A 44 -5.44 6.25 10.97
CA VAL A 44 -6.36 7.38 10.90
C VAL A 44 -5.62 8.71 11.12
N ALA A 45 -4.77 8.79 12.14
CA ALA A 45 -4.00 10.00 12.44
C ALA A 45 -3.09 10.37 11.26
N SER A 46 -2.37 9.39 10.69
CA SER A 46 -1.50 9.62 9.54
C SER A 46 -2.28 9.96 8.27
N SER A 47 -3.46 9.38 8.07
CA SER A 47 -4.35 9.73 6.96
C SER A 47 -4.80 11.19 7.05
N LEU A 48 -5.21 11.64 8.24
CA LEU A 48 -5.58 13.03 8.50
C LEU A 48 -4.40 13.98 8.28
N SER A 49 -3.21 13.63 8.79
CA SER A 49 -1.99 14.41 8.55
C SER A 49 -1.64 14.48 7.06
N ALA A 50 -1.74 13.37 6.32
CA ALA A 50 -1.51 13.34 4.89
C ALA A 50 -2.52 14.23 4.13
N PHE A 51 -3.80 14.16 4.50
CA PHE A 51 -4.85 14.99 3.93
C PHE A 51 -4.58 16.48 4.18
N ILE A 52 -4.35 16.89 5.43
CA ILE A 52 -4.08 18.30 5.78
C ILE A 52 -2.86 18.83 5.02
N LEU A 53 -1.77 18.07 4.99
CA LEU A 53 -0.55 18.47 4.28
C LEU A 53 -0.74 18.55 2.77
N SER A 54 -1.60 17.69 2.19
CA SER A 54 -1.90 17.72 0.76
C SER A 54 -2.55 19.03 0.32
N LEU A 55 -3.26 19.73 1.22
CA LEU A 55 -3.90 21.01 0.93
C LEU A 55 -2.88 22.13 0.61
N PHE A 56 -1.62 21.94 0.97
CA PHE A 56 -0.52 22.86 0.66
C PHE A 56 0.21 22.51 -0.64
N LEU A 57 -0.13 21.40 -1.30
CA LEU A 57 0.46 21.00 -2.57
C LEU A 57 -0.27 21.63 -3.76
N ASN A 58 0.39 21.57 -4.92
CA ASN A 58 -0.20 21.87 -6.23
C ASN A 58 -1.48 21.05 -6.46
N PRO A 59 -2.43 21.53 -7.30
CA PRO A 59 -3.74 20.89 -7.48
C PRO A 59 -3.66 19.40 -7.87
N ILE A 60 -2.72 19.02 -8.73
CA ILE A 60 -2.59 17.63 -9.20
C ILE A 60 -2.08 16.70 -8.08
N PRO A 61 -0.91 16.93 -7.45
CA PRO A 61 -0.47 16.11 -6.30
C PRO A 61 -1.48 16.08 -5.14
N ARG A 62 -2.17 17.20 -4.88
CA ARG A 62 -3.25 17.26 -3.88
C ARG A 62 -4.36 16.27 -4.21
N LEU A 63 -4.85 16.28 -5.45
CA LEU A 63 -5.89 15.36 -5.90
C LEU A 63 -5.43 13.91 -5.80
N MET A 64 -4.18 13.61 -6.18
CA MET A 64 -3.62 12.27 -6.09
C MET A 64 -3.62 11.74 -4.65
N ILE A 65 -3.27 12.56 -3.65
CA ILE A 65 -3.32 12.15 -2.23
C ILE A 65 -4.77 11.97 -1.77
N ILE A 66 -5.65 12.95 -2.06
CA ILE A 66 -7.06 12.91 -1.64
C ILE A 66 -7.77 11.68 -2.20
N MET A 67 -7.49 11.30 -3.45
CA MET A 67 -8.05 10.09 -4.07
C MET A 67 -7.35 8.82 -3.59
N GLY A 68 -6.04 8.87 -3.33
CA GLY A 68 -5.25 7.71 -2.90
C GLY A 68 -5.65 7.15 -1.53
N LEU A 69 -6.01 8.01 -0.58
CA LEU A 69 -6.44 7.60 0.77
C LEU A 69 -7.68 6.66 0.75
N PRO A 70 -8.82 7.00 0.12
CA PRO A 70 -9.96 6.10 0.04
C PRO A 70 -9.68 4.89 -0.85
N LEU A 71 -8.86 5.03 -1.90
CA LEU A 71 -8.45 3.90 -2.74
C LEU A 71 -7.72 2.82 -1.92
N SER A 72 -6.88 3.22 -0.97
CA SER A 72 -6.19 2.28 -0.06
C SER A 72 -7.15 1.56 0.88
N LEU A 73 -8.21 2.24 1.37
CA LEU A 73 -9.25 1.60 2.15
C LEU A 73 -9.98 0.53 1.32
N VAL A 74 -10.36 0.86 0.09
CA VAL A 74 -11.00 -0.10 -0.84
C VAL A 74 -10.06 -1.28 -1.13
N TYR A 75 -8.76 -1.03 -1.25
CA TYR A 75 -7.77 -2.07 -1.43
C TYR A 75 -7.78 -3.09 -0.29
N ASN A 76 -7.66 -2.61 0.95
CA ASN A 76 -7.62 -3.49 2.14
C ASN A 76 -8.94 -4.22 2.36
N LEU A 77 -10.08 -3.61 2.06
CA LEU A 77 -11.40 -4.21 2.28
C LEU A 77 -11.78 -5.26 1.23
N SER A 78 -11.36 -5.09 -0.03
CA SER A 78 -11.84 -5.91 -1.15
C SER A 78 -10.73 -6.37 -2.08
N LEU A 79 -9.97 -5.45 -2.69
CA LEU A 79 -9.07 -5.79 -3.81
C LEU A 79 -7.97 -6.77 -3.40
N LYS A 80 -7.54 -6.72 -2.14
CA LYS A 80 -6.48 -7.58 -1.62
C LYS A 80 -6.76 -9.08 -1.72
N LYS A 81 -8.04 -9.48 -1.84
CA LYS A 81 -8.44 -10.88 -1.96
C LYS A 81 -8.48 -11.39 -3.41
N HIS A 82 -8.26 -10.49 -4.38
CA HIS A 82 -8.36 -10.82 -5.80
C HIS A 82 -6.99 -11.07 -6.43
N LEU A 83 -6.86 -12.24 -7.04
CA LEU A 83 -5.69 -12.69 -7.78
C LEU A 83 -5.25 -11.64 -8.81
N LEU A 84 -3.95 -11.34 -8.85
CA LEU A 84 -3.28 -10.36 -9.73
C LEU A 84 -3.69 -8.90 -9.54
N LEU A 85 -4.97 -8.63 -9.27
CA LEU A 85 -5.52 -7.29 -9.15
C LEU A 85 -4.88 -6.54 -7.98
N LYS A 86 -4.61 -7.24 -6.86
CA LYS A 86 -3.90 -6.65 -5.72
C LYS A 86 -2.47 -6.20 -6.11
N ASN A 87 -1.72 -7.04 -6.82
CA ASN A 87 -0.31 -6.78 -7.19
C ASN A 87 -0.22 -5.65 -8.24
N VAL A 88 -1.13 -5.64 -9.22
CA VAL A 88 -1.24 -4.56 -10.21
C VAL A 88 -1.61 -3.24 -9.55
N PHE A 89 -2.54 -3.26 -8.59
CA PHE A 89 -2.95 -2.06 -7.86
C PHE A 89 -1.78 -1.45 -7.08
N VAL A 90 -1.00 -2.26 -6.36
CA VAL A 90 0.20 -1.78 -5.65
C VAL A 90 1.25 -1.24 -6.64
N GLY A 91 1.45 -1.92 -7.78
CA GLY A 91 2.31 -1.42 -8.85
C GLY A 91 1.88 -0.04 -9.37
N LEU A 92 0.57 0.17 -9.57
CA LEU A 92 0.04 1.47 -9.97
C LEU A 92 0.19 2.53 -8.88
N ALA A 93 0.16 2.15 -7.59
CA ALA A 93 0.46 3.07 -6.50
C ALA A 93 1.92 3.55 -6.56
N TYR A 94 2.87 2.69 -6.91
CA TYR A 94 4.27 3.06 -7.15
C TYR A 94 4.41 4.04 -8.32
N VAL A 95 3.71 3.80 -9.43
CA VAL A 95 3.62 4.75 -10.55
C VAL A 95 3.13 6.11 -10.05
N GLY A 96 2.03 6.12 -9.29
CA GLY A 96 1.46 7.33 -8.71
C GLY A 96 2.46 8.12 -7.86
N ILE A 97 3.27 7.44 -7.04
CA ILE A 97 4.31 8.09 -6.20
C ILE A 97 5.36 8.78 -7.06
N VAL A 98 5.87 8.11 -8.11
CA VAL A 98 6.89 8.68 -9.00
C VAL A 98 6.34 9.90 -9.76
N LEU A 99 5.15 9.76 -10.34
CA LEU A 99 4.51 10.85 -11.08
C LEU A 99 4.16 12.03 -10.18
N MET A 100 3.63 11.77 -8.98
CA MET A 100 3.35 12.82 -8.00
C MET A 100 4.62 13.58 -7.64
N SER A 101 5.72 12.88 -7.40
CA SER A 101 7.02 13.49 -7.05
C SER A 101 7.53 14.40 -8.16
N ALA A 102 7.41 13.98 -9.43
CA ALA A 102 7.77 14.81 -10.58
C ALA A 102 6.88 16.05 -10.74
N LEU A 103 5.58 15.93 -10.44
CA LEU A 103 4.61 17.02 -10.60
C LEU A 103 4.60 18.03 -9.45
N VAL A 104 5.25 17.73 -8.32
CA VAL A 104 5.35 18.67 -7.19
C VAL A 104 6.31 19.81 -7.50
N SER A 105 7.39 19.59 -8.27
CA SER A 105 8.40 20.63 -8.56
C SER A 105 7.94 21.60 -9.65
N ASP A 106 7.80 21.13 -10.88
CA ASP A 106 7.70 22.03 -12.05
C ASP A 106 6.42 21.83 -12.89
N ALA A 107 5.51 20.95 -12.45
CA ALA A 107 4.30 20.55 -13.19
C ALA A 107 4.53 20.04 -14.63
N VAL A 108 5.79 19.89 -15.05
CA VAL A 108 6.21 19.30 -16.32
C VAL A 108 6.62 17.86 -16.08
N LEU A 109 6.11 16.97 -16.94
CA LEU A 109 6.32 15.54 -16.82
C LEU A 109 7.39 15.11 -17.82
N GLU A 110 8.63 15.10 -17.36
CA GLU A 110 9.80 14.71 -18.17
C GLU A 110 9.72 13.22 -18.58
N PRO A 111 10.20 12.83 -19.77
CA PRO A 111 10.24 11.43 -20.20
C PRO A 111 10.95 10.50 -19.20
N LEU A 112 11.96 11.02 -18.48
CA LEU A 112 12.66 10.26 -17.44
C LEU A 112 11.71 9.84 -16.30
N ALA A 113 10.78 10.71 -15.90
CA ALA A 113 9.82 10.39 -14.84
C ALA A 113 8.87 9.25 -15.27
N LEU A 114 8.45 9.23 -16.54
CA LEU A 114 7.65 8.13 -17.10
C LEU A 114 8.44 6.82 -17.10
N TYR A 115 9.71 6.86 -17.52
CA TYR A 115 10.56 5.67 -17.51
C TYR A 115 10.74 5.10 -16.10
N LEU A 116 11.02 5.97 -15.12
CA LEU A 116 11.14 5.57 -13.71
C LEU A 116 9.81 5.04 -13.16
N ALA A 117 8.67 5.61 -13.56
CA ALA A 117 7.36 5.12 -13.15
C ALA A 117 7.08 3.71 -13.69
N VAL A 118 7.38 3.44 -14.97
CA VAL A 118 7.23 2.12 -15.58
C VAL A 118 8.17 1.10 -14.92
N LEU A 119 9.43 1.47 -14.68
CA LEU A 119 10.35 0.60 -13.94
C LEU A 119 9.86 0.31 -12.52
N GLY A 120 9.37 1.34 -11.82
CA GLY A 120 8.78 1.20 -10.48
C GLY A 120 7.57 0.26 -10.46
N PHE A 121 6.73 0.30 -11.50
CA PHE A 121 5.61 -0.64 -11.67
C PHE A 121 6.09 -2.09 -11.73
N PHE A 122 7.02 -2.42 -12.63
CA PHE A 122 7.50 -3.80 -12.79
C PHE A 122 8.28 -4.29 -11.57
N PHE A 123 9.07 -3.41 -10.94
CA PHE A 123 9.75 -3.71 -9.70
C PHE A 123 8.75 -4.05 -8.60
N SER A 124 7.76 -3.19 -8.37
CA SER A 124 6.72 -3.40 -7.36
C SER A 124 5.92 -4.67 -7.65
N LEU A 125 5.51 -4.89 -8.90
CA LEU A 125 4.78 -6.10 -9.28
C LEU A 125 5.58 -7.35 -8.92
N SER A 126 6.85 -7.40 -9.31
CA SER A 126 7.73 -8.55 -9.04
C SER A 126 7.97 -8.76 -7.54
N TYR A 127 8.12 -7.67 -6.80
CA TYR A 127 8.31 -7.69 -5.35
C TYR A 127 7.06 -8.20 -4.61
N GLU A 128 5.86 -7.77 -5.00
CA GLU A 128 4.60 -8.26 -4.43
C GLU A 128 4.40 -9.76 -4.71
N VAL A 129 4.73 -10.24 -5.91
CA VAL A 129 4.70 -11.69 -6.20
C VAL A 129 5.68 -12.45 -5.30
N MET A 130 6.86 -11.89 -5.02
CA MET A 130 7.82 -12.52 -4.10
C MET A 130 7.28 -12.57 -2.67
N LEU A 131 6.57 -11.54 -2.21
CA LEU A 131 5.93 -11.54 -0.90
C LEU A 131 4.80 -12.58 -0.82
N ASP A 132 3.99 -12.72 -1.88
CA ASP A 132 2.93 -13.73 -1.95
C ASP A 132 3.47 -15.16 -1.73
N ILE A 133 4.70 -15.45 -2.15
CA ILE A 133 5.34 -16.76 -1.95
C ILE A 133 5.59 -17.03 -0.46
N ALA A 134 5.90 -16.00 0.33
CA ALA A 134 6.13 -16.15 1.76
C ALA A 134 4.81 -16.37 2.55
N ASP A 135 3.68 -15.93 1.99
CA ASP A 135 2.39 -15.93 2.69
C ASP A 135 1.43 -17.06 2.25
N ILE A 136 1.89 -17.99 1.39
CA ILE A 136 1.14 -19.11 0.78
C ILE A 136 0.24 -19.86 1.77
N GLU A 137 0.78 -20.27 2.93
CA GLU A 137 0.08 -21.17 3.86
C GLU A 137 -1.11 -20.49 4.53
N GLY A 138 -0.93 -19.25 4.99
CA GLY A 138 -1.96 -18.40 5.56
C GLY A 138 -3.01 -17.99 4.52
N ASP A 139 -2.58 -17.62 3.32
CA ASP A 139 -3.48 -17.29 2.22
C ASP A 139 -4.38 -18.48 1.84
N ARG A 140 -3.80 -19.67 1.72
CA ARG A 140 -4.54 -20.91 1.40
C ARG A 140 -5.54 -21.26 2.50
N THR A 141 -5.17 -21.09 3.77
CA THR A 141 -6.04 -21.35 4.91
C THR A 141 -7.24 -20.40 4.95
N LEU A 142 -7.06 -19.16 4.51
CA LEU A 142 -8.10 -18.12 4.49
C LEU A 142 -8.81 -17.99 3.13
N GLY A 143 -8.50 -18.86 2.16
CA GLY A 143 -9.12 -18.87 0.84
C GLY A 143 -8.79 -17.64 -0.01
N VAL A 144 -7.63 -17.02 0.22
CA VAL A 144 -7.12 -15.88 -0.55
C VAL A 144 -6.39 -16.40 -1.78
N ASN A 145 -6.84 -15.98 -2.97
CA ASN A 145 -6.22 -16.39 -4.23
C ASN A 145 -5.04 -15.48 -4.54
N THR A 146 -3.84 -16.06 -4.55
CA THR A 146 -2.59 -15.41 -4.96
C THR A 146 -1.91 -16.21 -6.07
N LEU A 147 -0.94 -15.61 -6.77
CA LEU A 147 -0.27 -16.26 -7.90
C LEU A 147 0.38 -17.62 -7.58
N PRO A 148 1.01 -17.81 -6.41
CA PRO A 148 1.64 -19.09 -6.09
C PRO A 148 0.68 -20.17 -5.56
N ASN A 149 -0.60 -19.86 -5.37
CA ASN A 149 -1.62 -20.76 -4.79
C ASN A 149 -2.50 -21.45 -5.84
#